data_AF-A0A524K3N7-F1
#
_entry.id   AF-A0A524K3N7-F1
#
_cell.length_a   1.000
_cell.length_b   1.000
_cell.length_c   1.000
_cell.angle_alpha   90.00
_cell.angle_beta   90.00
_cell.angle_gamma   90.00
#
_symmetry.space_group_name_H-M   'P 1'
#
loop_
_entity.id
_entity.type
_entity.pdbx_description
1 polymer ?
#
loop_
_entity_poly.entity_id
_entity_poly.type
_entity_poly.pdbx_seq_one_letter_code
_entity_poly.pdbx_strand_id
1 'polypeptide(L)'
;RHMVGGLAPGLKDERLYRLQFPERPGALLEFLRAFGSRWNISLFHYTNPGSDYGRVLAGIQVPDADMAEFLEHLRATGYEFWDESGNAAYRLFLSSA
;
A
#
# COMPACT_ATOMS: atom_id res chain seq x y z
N ARG A 1 6.27 16.92 7.33
CA ARG A 1 7.17 15.74 7.42
C ARG A 1 7.17 15.09 6.03
N HIS A 2 8.34 14.93 5.41
CA HIS A 2 8.50 14.67 3.97
C HIS A 2 8.20 13.21 3.61
N MET A 3 7.49 12.98 2.50
CA MET A 3 7.37 11.67 1.86
C MET A 3 8.76 11.25 1.35
N VAL A 4 9.29 10.14 1.85
CA VAL A 4 10.46 9.47 1.26
C VAL A 4 9.91 8.36 0.38
N GLY A 5 9.76 8.69 -0.90
CA GLY A 5 9.26 7.83 -1.96
C GLY A 5 9.46 8.58 -3.26
N GLY A 6 10.68 8.53 -3.77
CA GLY A 6 11.03 9.18 -5.03
C GLY A 6 10.50 8.37 -6.22
N LEU A 7 10.24 9.07 -7.31
CA LEU A 7 9.83 8.53 -8.61
C LEU A 7 10.56 7.22 -8.95
N ALA A 8 9.80 6.17 -9.26
CA ALA A 8 10.32 5.01 -9.98
C ALA A 8 9.80 5.08 -11.43
N PRO A 9 10.48 5.83 -12.32
CA PRO A 9 10.08 5.94 -13.72
C PRO A 9 10.05 4.56 -14.37
N GLY A 10 8.91 4.22 -14.98
CA GLY A 10 8.71 2.94 -15.66
C GLY A 10 7.94 1.87 -14.87
N LEU A 11 7.44 2.18 -13.67
CA LEU A 11 6.49 1.29 -12.99
C LEU A 11 5.22 1.15 -13.83
N LYS A 12 4.95 -0.07 -14.28
CA LYS A 12 3.66 -0.47 -14.85
C LYS A 12 2.82 -1.13 -13.77
N ASP A 13 1.51 -1.03 -13.94
CA ASP A 13 0.52 -1.72 -13.12
C ASP A 13 0.63 -1.41 -11.61
N GLU A 14 1.11 -0.20 -11.27
CA GLU A 14 1.15 0.27 -9.90
C GLU A 14 -0.26 0.63 -9.42
N ARG A 15 -0.63 0.07 -8.26
CA ARG A 15 -1.90 0.31 -7.57
C ARG A 15 -1.60 0.86 -6.18
N LEU A 16 -2.34 1.90 -5.78
CA LEU A 16 -2.20 2.51 -4.46
C LEU A 16 -3.31 2.02 -3.55
N TYR A 17 -2.90 1.46 -2.41
CA TYR A 17 -3.80 1.01 -1.36
C TYR A 17 -3.47 1.69 -0.05
N ARG A 18 -4.49 2.23 0.59
CA ARG A 18 -4.42 2.64 1.99
C ARG A 18 -4.93 1.49 2.85
N LEU A 19 -4.16 1.12 3.86
CA LEU A 19 -4.52 0.08 4.82
C LEU A 19 -4.55 0.66 6.23
N GLN A 20 -5.45 0.14 7.05
CA GLN A 20 -5.55 0.46 8.47
C GLN A 20 -5.34 -0.81 9.29
N PHE A 21 -4.36 -0.73 10.20
CA PHE A 21 -3.98 -1.82 11.09
C PHE A 21 -4.47 -1.48 12.51
N PRO A 22 -5.10 -2.43 13.20
CA PRO A 22 -5.24 -2.31 14.65
C PRO A 22 -3.85 -2.27 15.27
N GLU A 23 -3.66 -1.52 16.37
CA GLU A 23 -2.36 -1.42 17.06
C GLU A 23 -2.00 -2.75 17.75
N ARG A 24 -1.60 -3.73 16.93
CA ARG A 24 -1.11 -5.05 17.35
C ARG A 24 0.33 -5.21 16.88
N PRO A 25 1.27 -5.58 17.76
CA PRO A 25 2.64 -5.87 17.38
C PRO A 25 2.68 -6.93 16.28
N GLY A 26 3.36 -6.64 15.16
CA GLY A 26 3.61 -7.62 14.09
C GLY A 26 2.66 -7.59 12.89
N ALA A 27 1.48 -6.97 12.98
CA ALA A 27 0.49 -6.95 11.89
C ALA A 27 1.06 -6.38 10.56
N LEU A 28 1.89 -5.34 10.68
CA LEU A 28 2.58 -4.73 9.54
C LEU A 28 3.61 -5.68 8.90
N LEU A 29 4.36 -6.41 9.73
CA LEU A 29 5.39 -7.33 9.26
C LEU A 29 4.77 -8.55 8.57
N GLU A 30 3.66 -9.04 9.10
CA GLU A 30 2.87 -10.12 8.48
C GLU A 30 2.35 -9.69 7.11
N PHE A 31 1.82 -8.48 7.00
CA PHE A 31 1.42 -7.90 5.71
C PHE A 31 2.61 -7.86 4.73
N LEU A 32 3.74 -7.29 5.14
CA LEU A 32 4.93 -7.20 4.27
C LEU A 32 5.44 -8.57 3.81
N ARG A 33 5.41 -9.59 4.68
CA ARG A 33 5.81 -10.96 4.33
C ARG A 33 4.82 -11.62 3.38
N ALA A 34 3.53 -11.42 3.60
CA ALA A 34 2.46 -11.98 2.77
C ALA A 34 2.50 -11.41 1.35
N PHE A 35 2.59 -10.09 1.22
CA PHE A 35 2.54 -9.42 -0.09
C PHE A 35 3.90 -9.32 -0.78
N GLY A 36 4.97 -9.01 -0.05
CA GLY A 36 6.29 -8.76 -0.63
C GLY A 36 6.97 -10.00 -1.23
N SER A 37 6.45 -11.20 -0.99
CA SER A 37 6.93 -12.43 -1.63
C SER A 37 6.36 -12.65 -3.04
N ARG A 38 5.24 -12.00 -3.37
CA ARG A 38 4.48 -12.26 -4.60
C ARG A 38 4.28 -11.03 -5.47
N TRP A 39 4.11 -9.86 -4.86
CA TRP A 39 3.95 -8.58 -5.54
C TRP A 39 5.03 -7.60 -5.11
N ASN A 40 5.52 -6.83 -6.07
CA ASN A 40 6.54 -5.82 -5.79
C ASN A 40 5.90 -4.60 -5.09
N ILE A 41 6.45 -4.23 -3.94
CA ILE A 41 6.01 -3.03 -3.20
C ILE A 41 6.89 -1.86 -3.65
N SER A 42 6.31 -0.97 -4.45
CA SER A 42 7.00 0.21 -5.01
C SER A 42 6.99 1.41 -4.05
N LEU A 43 5.97 1.52 -3.20
CA LEU A 43 5.82 2.59 -2.23
C LEU A 43 5.38 2.00 -0.90
N PHE A 44 5.97 2.48 0.20
CA PHE A 44 5.52 2.10 1.53
C PHE A 44 5.69 3.26 2.49
N HIS A 45 4.55 3.84 2.90
CA HIS A 45 4.52 4.93 3.85
C HIS A 45 3.68 4.52 5.06
N TYR A 46 4.35 4.33 6.20
CA TYR A 46 3.70 4.04 7.47
C TYR A 46 3.60 5.31 8.32
N THR A 47 2.42 5.56 8.86
CA THR A 47 2.17 6.62 9.84
C THR A 47 1.43 6.01 11.03
N ASN A 48 1.98 6.23 12.22
CA ASN A 48 1.24 6.03 13.47
C ASN A 48 0.80 7.41 13.97
N PRO A 49 -0.50 7.78 13.85
CA PRO A 49 -0.99 9.06 14.32
C PRO A 49 -1.08 9.19 15.85
N GLY A 50 -0.69 8.17 16.64
CA GLY A 50 -0.88 8.18 18.10
C GLY A 50 -2.33 7.97 18.55
N SER A 51 -3.22 7.60 17.61
CA SER A 51 -4.51 6.96 17.89
C SER A 51 -4.34 5.45 17.74
N ASP A 52 -5.27 4.65 18.30
CA ASP A 52 -5.27 3.17 18.39
C ASP A 52 -5.17 2.38 17.05
N TYR A 53 -4.83 3.05 15.95
CA TYR A 53 -4.76 2.51 14.59
C TYR A 53 -3.55 3.06 13.83
N GLY A 54 -2.73 2.15 13.29
CA GLY A 54 -1.68 2.48 12.33
C GLY A 54 -2.25 2.61 10.92
N ARG A 55 -1.75 3.56 10.13
CA ARG A 55 -2.12 3.70 8.71
C ARG A 55 -0.91 3.46 7.81
N VAL A 56 -1.10 2.67 6.76
CA VAL A 56 -0.13 2.46 5.70
C VAL A 56 -0.70 2.96 4.39
N LEU A 57 0.12 3.64 3.61
CA LEU A 57 -0.09 3.80 2.18
C LEU A 57 0.94 2.94 1.47
N ALA A 58 0.47 1.97 0.70
CA ALA A 58 1.32 1.06 -0.07
C ALA A 58 1.05 1.23 -1.56
N GLY A 59 2.11 1.37 -2.35
CA GLY A 59 2.09 1.20 -3.80
C GLY A 59 2.57 -0.22 -4.11
N ILE A 60 1.77 -0.95 -4.86
CA ILE A 60 2.01 -2.36 -5.16
C ILE A 60 1.85 -2.54 -6.67
N GLN A 61 2.82 -3.17 -7.31
CA GLN A 61 2.70 -3.56 -8.71
C GLN A 61 1.91 -4.85 -8.80
N VAL A 62 0.70 -4.74 -9.33
CA VAL A 62 -0.23 -5.84 -9.49
C VAL A 62 -0.69 -5.84 -10.94
N PRO A 63 -0.19 -6.77 -11.78
CA PRO A 63 -0.69 -6.94 -13.14
C PRO A 63 -2.20 -7.16 -13.13
N ASP A 64 -2.90 -6.66 -14.14
CA ASP A 64 -4.37 -6.79 -14.22
C ASP A 64 -4.86 -8.25 -14.15
N ALA A 65 -4.03 -9.19 -14.64
CA ALA A 65 -4.31 -10.62 -14.55
C ALA A 65 -4.32 -11.16 -13.11
N ASP A 66 -3.53 -10.57 -12.21
CA ASP A 66 -3.37 -11.01 -10.82
C ASP A 66 -4.31 -10.25 -9.87
N MET A 67 -5.06 -9.28 -10.37
CA MET A 67 -5.88 -8.37 -9.56
C MET A 67 -6.93 -9.10 -8.72
N ALA A 68 -7.58 -10.13 -9.29
CA ALA A 68 -8.57 -10.91 -8.57
C ALA A 68 -7.95 -11.62 -7.36
N GLU A 69 -6.82 -12.28 -7.57
CA GLU A 69 -6.09 -12.99 -6.53
C GLU A 69 -5.49 -12.05 -5.48
N PHE A 70 -4.97 -10.90 -5.92
CA PHE A 70 -4.49 -9.85 -5.02
C PHE A 70 -5.60 -9.37 -4.08
N LEU A 71 -6.79 -9.08 -4.62
CA LEU A 71 -7.94 -8.66 -3.82
C LEU A 71 -8.44 -9.75 -2.88
N GLU A 72 -8.43 -11.02 -3.29
CA GLU A 72 -8.74 -12.14 -2.42
C GLU A 72 -7.75 -12.23 -1.26
N HIS A 73 -6.45 -12.10 -1.54
CA HIS A 73 -5.40 -12.12 -0.53
C HIS A 73 -5.53 -10.94 0.44
N LEU A 74 -5.82 -9.76 -0.08
CA LEU A 74 -6.05 -8.54 0.71
C LEU A 74 -7.27 -8.68 1.62
N ARG A 75 -8.38 -9.23 1.13
CA ARG A 75 -9.55 -9.54 1.96
C ARG A 75 -9.27 -10.61 3.00
N ALA A 76 -8.47 -11.63 2.67
CA ALA A 76 -8.10 -12.69 3.60
C ALA A 76 -7.27 -12.19 4.79
N THR A 77 -6.57 -11.06 4.66
CA THR A 77 -5.88 -10.44 5.80
C THR A 77 -6.82 -9.89 6.89
N GLY A 78 -8.08 -9.62 6.53
CA GLY A 78 -9.06 -9.02 7.44
C GLY A 78 -8.79 -7.55 7.80
N TYR A 79 -7.79 -6.91 7.17
CA TYR A 79 -7.53 -5.49 7.37
C TYR A 79 -8.48 -4.61 6.57
N GLU A 80 -8.78 -3.43 7.11
CA GLU A 80 -9.50 -2.43 6.33
C GLU A 80 -8.56 -1.82 5.29
N PHE A 81 -9.01 -1.78 4.04
CA PHE A 81 -8.26 -1.22 2.93
C PHE A 81 -9.13 -0.37 2.01
N TRP A 82 -8.51 0.60 1.36
CA TRP A 82 -9.12 1.49 0.37
C TRP A 82 -8.24 1.56 -0.86
N ASP A 83 -8.86 1.45 -2.03
CA ASP A 83 -8.19 1.72 -3.30
C ASP A 83 -8.07 3.24 -3.49
N GLU A 84 -6.85 3.73 -3.48
CA GLU A 84 -6.50 5.14 -3.67
C GLU A 84 -5.84 5.36 -5.06
N SER A 85 -5.82 4.34 -5.93
CA SER A 85 -5.21 4.42 -7.27
C SER A 85 -5.83 5.52 -8.14
N GLY A 86 -7.12 5.82 -7.93
CA GLY A 86 -7.84 6.90 -8.62
C GLY A 86 -7.59 8.29 -8.04
N ASN A 87 -6.98 8.41 -6.86
CA ASN A 87 -6.92 9.66 -6.12
C ASN A 87 -5.93 10.65 -6.78
N ALA A 88 -6.48 11.76 -7.27
CA ALA A 88 -5.71 12.78 -7.98
C ALA A 88 -4.68 13.48 -7.08
N ALA A 89 -4.96 13.61 -5.77
CA ALA A 89 -4.02 14.22 -4.84
C ALA A 89 -2.81 13.31 -4.60
N TYR A 90 -3.03 12.00 -4.41
CA TYR A 90 -1.91 11.06 -4.29
C TYR A 90 -1.08 10.99 -5.55
N ARG A 91 -1.73 10.98 -6.72
CA ARG A 91 -1.00 11.17 -7.99
C ARG A 91 -0.19 12.46 -7.93
N LEU A 92 -0.78 13.62 -7.65
CA LEU A 92 -0.06 14.90 -7.63
C LEU A 92 1.14 14.91 -6.68
N PHE A 93 0.99 14.41 -5.46
CA PHE A 93 2.05 14.44 -4.43
C PHE A 93 3.12 13.35 -4.61
N LEU A 94 2.80 12.25 -5.29
CA LEU A 94 3.77 11.21 -5.69
C LEU A 94 4.33 11.47 -7.10
N SER A 95 3.68 12.32 -7.90
CA SER A 95 4.03 12.68 -9.29
C SER A 95 4.64 14.07 -9.43
N SER A 96 4.84 14.83 -8.36
CA SER A 96 5.45 16.17 -8.43
C SER A 96 6.82 16.20 -7.74
N ALA A 97 7.86 15.89 -8.51
CA ALA A 97 9.10 16.66 -8.65
C ALA A 97 9.96 16.00 -9.73
#